data_AF-A0A7J7IU40-F1
#
_entry.id   AF-A0A7J7IU40-F1
#
_cell.length_a   1.000
_cell.length_b   1.000
_cell.length_c   1.000
_cell.angle_alpha   90.00
_cell.angle_beta   90.00
_cell.angle_gamma   90.00
#
_symmetry.space_group_name_H-M   'P 1'
#
loop_
_entity.id
_entity.type
_entity.pdbx_description
1 polymer ?
#
loop_
_entity_poly.entity_id
_entity_poly.type
_entity_poly.pdbx_seq_one_letter_code
_entity_poly.pdbx_strand_id
1 'polypeptide(L)'
;MDVRRNSRNYTLLPRWTHIQKRSPYKWKDGENVVRKNSIRLAEVWMDDYKHYYYERINNDLGNFGDISSRKELRKKLNCKSFDWYIKNVFPELFIPDEAIFSGEIRNRAIPHCVDSPADHHAYNKPVKMWPCHNQGGNQYWLMSDAGEIRRDEACIDYTGSGTVNMYMCHGQGGNQKWQYKENGLLLHVISKQCMEANANGDGIVMSSCDPSVDRQLWEWKKGKGKKH
;
A
#
# COMPACT_ATOMS: atom_id res chain seq x y z
N MET A 1 -60.55 3.97 9.65
CA MET A 1 -59.51 4.76 8.95
C MET A 1 -58.25 3.91 8.90
N ASP A 2 -57.68 3.83 7.70
CA ASP A 2 -56.75 2.85 7.16
C ASP A 2 -55.34 2.96 7.79
N VAL A 3 -54.88 1.92 8.51
CA VAL A 3 -53.47 1.76 8.90
C VAL A 3 -52.82 0.85 7.86
N ARG A 4 -52.33 1.46 6.78
CA ARG A 4 -51.53 0.77 5.76
C ARG A 4 -50.28 0.19 6.40
N ARG A 5 -50.23 -1.14 6.51
CA ARG A 5 -48.98 -1.90 6.72
C ARG A 5 -48.06 -1.62 5.53
N ASN A 6 -47.06 -0.76 5.73
CA ASN A 6 -45.99 -0.56 4.77
C ASN A 6 -45.04 -1.77 4.86
N SER A 7 -45.34 -2.82 4.08
CA SER A 7 -44.46 -3.98 3.91
C SER A 7 -43.23 -3.55 3.09
N ARG A 8 -42.24 -2.96 3.76
CA ARG A 8 -40.90 -2.85 3.20
C ARG A 8 -40.33 -4.26 3.10
N ASN A 9 -40.25 -4.78 1.88
CA ASN A 9 -39.50 -5.98 1.54
C ASN A 9 -38.02 -5.75 1.88
N TYR A 10 -37.62 -6.10 3.10
CA TYR A 10 -36.21 -6.27 3.40
C TYR A 10 -35.78 -7.60 2.78
N THR A 11 -35.24 -7.56 1.57
CA THR A 11 -34.52 -8.68 1.00
C THR A 11 -33.30 -8.92 1.90
N LEU A 12 -33.38 -9.93 2.75
CA LEU A 12 -32.24 -10.36 3.57
C LEU A 12 -31.14 -10.82 2.60
N LEU A 13 -30.05 -10.07 2.53
CA LEU A 13 -28.86 -10.47 1.79
C LEU A 13 -28.32 -11.79 2.34
N PRO A 14 -27.76 -12.68 1.50
CA PRO A 14 -27.20 -13.94 1.96
C PRO A 14 -26.10 -13.68 3.00
N ARG A 15 -26.22 -14.28 4.19
CA ARG A 15 -25.20 -14.24 5.23
C ARG A 15 -24.68 -15.64 5.46
N TRP A 16 -23.36 -15.79 5.44
CA TRP A 16 -22.67 -17.04 5.70
C TRP A 16 -21.58 -16.77 6.73
N THR A 17 -21.41 -17.68 7.70
CA THR A 17 -20.34 -17.61 8.69
C THR A 17 -19.24 -18.59 8.31
N HIS A 18 -17.99 -18.17 8.44
CA HIS A 18 -16.81 -18.99 8.16
C HIS A 18 -15.96 -19.10 9.43
N ILE A 19 -15.57 -20.32 9.81
CA ILE A 19 -14.72 -20.59 10.97
C ILE A 19 -13.44 -21.25 10.48
N GLN A 20 -12.32 -20.51 10.48
CA GLN A 20 -11.01 -21.06 10.17
C GLN A 20 -9.91 -20.26 10.86
N LYS A 21 -8.99 -20.93 11.56
CA LYS A 21 -7.80 -20.30 12.17
C LYS A 21 -6.49 -20.76 11.54
N ARG A 22 -6.41 -22.02 11.12
CA ARG A 22 -5.25 -22.63 10.42
C ARG A 22 -5.75 -23.75 9.50
N SER A 23 -5.00 -24.05 8.44
CA SER A 23 -5.29 -25.20 7.57
C SER A 23 -5.19 -26.51 8.39
N PRO A 24 -6.20 -27.38 8.37
CA PRO A 24 -6.12 -28.69 9.02
C PRO A 24 -5.29 -29.70 8.20
N TYR A 25 -4.96 -29.37 6.94
CA TYR A 25 -4.25 -30.25 6.03
C TYR A 25 -2.73 -30.13 6.18
N LYS A 26 -2.06 -31.29 6.20
CA LYS A 26 -0.59 -31.39 6.13
C LYS A 26 -0.15 -31.32 4.68
N TRP A 27 0.75 -30.40 4.38
CA TRP A 27 1.45 -30.34 3.10
C TRP A 27 2.68 -31.24 3.16
N LYS A 28 3.14 -31.74 2.00
CA LYS A 28 4.41 -32.45 1.93
C LYS A 28 5.54 -31.49 2.29
N ASP A 29 6.52 -31.97 3.05
CA ASP A 29 7.68 -31.17 3.42
C ASP A 29 8.40 -30.65 2.17
N GLY A 30 8.69 -29.34 2.15
CA GLY A 30 9.35 -28.66 1.03
C GLY A 30 8.43 -28.20 -0.11
N GLU A 31 7.15 -28.58 -0.15
CA GLU A 31 6.22 -28.09 -1.17
C GLU A 31 5.49 -26.81 -0.73
N ASN A 32 5.91 -25.66 -1.28
CA ASN A 32 5.11 -24.43 -1.18
C ASN A 32 4.03 -24.40 -2.28
N VAL A 33 2.98 -25.19 -2.10
CA VAL A 33 1.85 -25.33 -3.04
C VAL A 33 1.17 -23.99 -3.32
N VAL A 34 1.04 -23.15 -2.29
CA VAL A 34 0.41 -21.82 -2.41
C VAL A 34 1.23 -20.92 -3.33
N ARG A 35 2.55 -20.86 -3.14
CA ARG A 35 3.46 -20.11 -4.03
C ARG A 35 3.41 -20.64 -5.45
N LYS A 36 3.51 -21.96 -5.62
CA LYS A 36 3.42 -22.61 -6.94
C LYS A 36 2.15 -22.20 -7.69
N ASN A 37 0.99 -22.30 -7.02
CA ASN A 37 -0.30 -21.97 -7.63
C ASN A 37 -0.42 -20.47 -7.93
N SER A 38 0.13 -19.61 -7.07
CA SER A 38 0.15 -18.17 -7.28
C SER A 38 1.00 -17.77 -8.49
N ILE A 39 2.17 -18.40 -8.68
CA ILE A 39 3.02 -18.19 -9.87
C ILE A 39 2.28 -18.62 -11.14
N ARG A 40 1.60 -19.78 -11.13
CA ARG A 40 0.80 -20.25 -12.27
C ARG A 40 -0.30 -19.28 -12.64
N LEU A 41 -0.98 -18.69 -11.64
CA LEU A 41 -1.99 -17.67 -11.87
C LEU A 41 -1.37 -16.41 -12.48
N ALA A 42 -0.27 -15.91 -11.90
CA ALA A 42 0.41 -14.72 -12.39
C ALA A 42 0.88 -14.88 -13.84
N GLU A 43 1.49 -16.02 -14.18
CA GLU A 43 1.94 -16.34 -15.53
C GLU A 43 0.81 -16.42 -16.58
N VAL A 44 -0.40 -16.81 -16.17
CA VAL A 44 -1.52 -16.96 -17.10
C VAL A 44 -2.32 -15.67 -17.21
N TRP A 45 -2.46 -14.89 -16.14
CA TRP A 45 -3.48 -13.83 -16.05
C TRP A 45 -2.94 -12.43 -15.82
N MET A 46 -1.75 -12.24 -15.24
CA MET A 46 -1.28 -10.92 -14.81
C MET A 46 -0.47 -10.15 -15.87
N ASP A 47 -0.25 -10.73 -17.06
CA ASP A 47 0.52 -10.10 -18.14
C ASP A 47 1.87 -9.54 -17.61
N ASP A 48 2.21 -8.28 -17.92
CA ASP A 48 3.45 -7.67 -17.44
C ASP A 48 3.43 -7.35 -15.94
N TYR A 49 2.25 -7.24 -15.30
CA TYR A 49 2.11 -6.93 -13.86
C TYR A 49 2.60 -8.05 -12.94
N LYS A 50 2.88 -9.24 -13.48
CA LYS A 50 3.42 -10.37 -12.70
C LYS A 50 4.77 -10.07 -12.04
N HIS A 51 5.53 -9.10 -12.55
CA HIS A 51 6.82 -8.70 -11.97
C HIS A 51 6.69 -8.23 -10.51
N TYR A 52 5.62 -7.50 -10.16
CA TYR A 52 5.38 -7.08 -8.77
C TYR A 52 5.23 -8.27 -7.82
N TYR A 53 4.62 -9.36 -8.29
CA TYR A 53 4.54 -10.60 -7.50
C TYR A 53 5.90 -11.28 -7.42
N TYR A 54 6.69 -11.28 -8.50
CA TYR A 54 8.01 -11.90 -8.53
C TYR A 54 9.01 -11.22 -7.60
N GLU A 55 9.01 -9.90 -7.55
CA GLU A 55 9.87 -9.13 -6.64
C GLU A 55 9.62 -9.53 -5.18
N ARG A 56 8.36 -9.74 -4.78
CA ARG A 56 8.01 -10.17 -3.41
C ARG A 56 8.53 -11.57 -3.04
N ILE A 57 8.79 -12.41 -4.03
CA ILE A 57 9.34 -13.76 -3.84
C ILE A 57 10.81 -13.85 -4.26
N ASN A 58 11.51 -12.70 -4.29
CA ASN A 58 12.93 -12.59 -4.68
C ASN A 58 13.23 -13.15 -6.09
N ASN A 59 12.26 -13.08 -7.00
CA ASN A 59 12.31 -13.65 -8.34
C ASN A 59 12.59 -15.15 -8.40
N ASP A 60 12.45 -15.88 -7.29
CA ASP A 60 12.57 -17.33 -7.29
C ASP A 60 11.23 -17.93 -7.74
N LEU A 61 11.17 -18.35 -9.01
CA LEU A 61 9.97 -18.92 -9.61
C LEU A 61 9.82 -20.43 -9.33
N GLY A 62 10.92 -21.11 -9.00
CA GLY A 62 10.97 -22.56 -8.90
C GLY A 62 10.34 -23.30 -10.09
N ASN A 63 9.96 -24.56 -9.88
CA ASN A 63 9.20 -25.33 -10.86
C ASN A 63 7.68 -25.21 -10.60
N PHE A 64 7.00 -24.47 -11.46
CA PHE A 64 5.55 -24.29 -11.38
C PHE A 64 4.75 -25.21 -12.34
N GLY A 65 5.42 -26.06 -13.11
CA GLY A 65 4.82 -27.02 -14.06
C GLY A 65 4.20 -26.38 -15.31
N ASP A 66 3.69 -27.22 -16.21
CA ASP A 66 3.12 -26.76 -17.48
C ASP A 66 1.80 -25.96 -17.30
N ILE A 67 1.68 -24.88 -18.06
CA ILE A 67 0.54 -23.95 -18.10
C ILE A 67 0.05 -23.68 -19.54
N SER A 68 0.58 -24.41 -20.54
CA SER A 68 0.28 -24.18 -21.96
C SER A 68 -1.22 -24.24 -22.25
N SER A 69 -1.91 -25.27 -21.74
CA SER A 69 -3.37 -25.42 -21.88
C SER A 69 -4.17 -24.26 -21.27
N ARG A 70 -3.67 -23.63 -20.20
CA ARG A 70 -4.34 -22.46 -19.58
C ARG A 70 -4.12 -21.18 -20.39
N LYS A 71 -2.91 -21.00 -20.95
CA LYS A 71 -2.63 -19.89 -21.89
C LYS A 71 -3.46 -20.04 -23.18
N GLU A 72 -3.58 -21.25 -23.72
CA GLU A 72 -4.45 -21.54 -24.88
C GLU A 72 -5.92 -21.28 -24.59
N LEU A 73 -6.42 -21.70 -23.42
CA LEU A 73 -7.80 -21.41 -23.01
C LEU A 73 -8.08 -19.90 -22.98
N ARG A 74 -7.17 -19.10 -22.38
CA ARG A 74 -7.29 -17.64 -22.33
C ARG A 74 -7.36 -17.03 -23.73
N LYS A 75 -6.53 -17.52 -24.66
CA LYS A 75 -6.57 -17.12 -26.08
C LYS A 75 -7.89 -17.51 -26.75
N LYS A 76 -8.33 -18.76 -26.60
CA LYS A 76 -9.56 -19.29 -27.21
C LYS A 76 -10.81 -18.52 -26.77
N LEU A 77 -10.87 -18.11 -25.50
CA LEU A 77 -11.98 -17.35 -24.95
C LEU A 77 -11.89 -15.83 -25.24
N ASN A 78 -10.85 -15.38 -25.94
CA ASN A 78 -10.61 -13.98 -26.24
C ASN A 78 -10.69 -13.08 -24.98
N CYS A 79 -10.07 -13.53 -23.89
CA CYS A 79 -10.10 -12.80 -22.62
C CYS A 79 -9.38 -11.44 -22.74
N LYS A 80 -9.85 -10.46 -21.97
CA LYS A 80 -9.21 -9.14 -21.87
C LYS A 80 -7.82 -9.23 -21.20
N SER A 81 -7.02 -8.17 -21.36
CA SER A 81 -5.73 -8.02 -20.69
C SER A 81 -5.91 -7.72 -19.19
N PHE A 82 -4.86 -7.94 -18.41
CA PHE A 82 -4.83 -7.56 -17.02
C PHE A 82 -4.86 -6.04 -16.82
N ASP A 83 -4.24 -5.28 -17.73
CA ASP A 83 -4.35 -3.81 -17.77
C ASP A 83 -5.82 -3.36 -17.86
N TRP A 84 -6.61 -4.00 -18.74
CA TRP A 84 -8.04 -3.74 -18.83
C TRP A 84 -8.75 -4.08 -17.51
N TYR A 85 -8.40 -5.20 -16.87
CA TYR A 85 -8.98 -5.58 -15.59
C TYR A 85 -8.70 -4.53 -14.50
N ILE A 86 -7.46 -4.06 -14.35
CA ILE A 86 -7.15 -3.01 -13.36
C ILE A 86 -7.93 -1.73 -13.67
N LYS A 87 -7.95 -1.28 -14.92
CA LYS A 87 -8.62 -0.01 -15.27
C LYS A 87 -10.15 -0.05 -15.20
N ASN A 88 -10.78 -1.22 -15.37
CA ASN A 88 -12.24 -1.32 -15.51
C ASN A 88 -12.93 -2.08 -14.36
N VAL A 89 -12.22 -2.99 -13.69
CA VAL A 89 -12.78 -3.85 -12.64
C VAL A 89 -12.24 -3.48 -11.27
N PHE A 90 -10.97 -3.08 -11.16
CA PHE A 90 -10.36 -2.71 -9.87
C PHE A 90 -9.51 -1.42 -9.95
N PRO A 91 -10.12 -0.29 -10.38
CA PRO A 91 -9.40 0.96 -10.65
C PRO A 91 -8.80 1.64 -9.41
N GLU A 92 -9.26 1.29 -8.22
CA GLU A 92 -8.75 1.78 -6.94
C GLU A 92 -7.46 1.08 -6.49
N LEU A 93 -7.03 0.02 -7.19
CA LEU A 93 -5.77 -0.65 -6.88
C LEU A 93 -4.59 0.28 -7.15
N PHE A 94 -3.82 0.56 -6.11
CA PHE A 94 -2.59 1.32 -6.24
C PHE A 94 -1.49 0.48 -6.92
N ILE A 95 -0.94 1.01 -8.02
CA ILE A 95 0.19 0.41 -8.75
C ILE A 95 1.49 1.15 -8.39
N PRO A 96 2.53 0.46 -7.87
CA PRO A 96 3.77 1.11 -7.42
C PRO A 96 4.48 1.98 -8.46
N ASP A 97 4.45 1.61 -9.75
CA ASP A 97 5.10 2.41 -10.81
C ASP A 97 4.43 3.75 -11.05
N GLU A 98 3.19 3.92 -10.62
CA GLU A 98 2.46 5.18 -10.71
C GLU A 98 2.80 6.15 -9.57
N ALA A 99 3.63 5.72 -8.61
CA ALA A 99 4.03 6.55 -7.49
C ALA A 99 4.79 7.81 -7.97
N ILE A 100 4.35 8.96 -7.48
CA ILE A 100 4.96 10.26 -7.82
C ILE A 100 6.26 10.52 -7.04
N PHE A 101 6.41 9.87 -5.89
CA PHE A 101 7.65 9.80 -5.10
C PHE A 101 7.84 8.37 -4.60
N SER A 102 9.08 7.91 -4.52
CA SER A 102 9.39 6.57 -4.03
C SER A 102 10.77 6.48 -3.37
N GLY A 103 10.90 5.54 -2.44
CA GLY A 103 12.14 5.29 -1.70
C GLY A 103 12.07 5.75 -0.26
N GLU A 104 13.24 5.95 0.34
CA GLU A 104 13.37 6.43 1.72
C GLU A 104 12.98 7.90 1.84
N ILE A 105 12.29 8.22 2.92
CA ILE A 105 11.99 9.60 3.33
C ILE A 105 13.05 9.97 4.38
N ARG A 106 14.11 10.64 3.94
CA ARG A 106 15.28 10.97 4.77
C ARG A 106 15.12 12.32 5.42
N ASN A 107 15.39 12.42 6.71
CA ASN A 107 15.44 13.72 7.36
C ASN A 107 16.76 14.43 7.06
N ARG A 108 16.73 15.75 6.87
CA ARG A 108 17.94 16.53 6.56
C ARG A 108 18.80 16.82 7.79
N ALA A 109 18.19 17.03 8.94
CA ALA A 109 18.91 17.33 10.19
C ALA A 109 19.45 16.07 10.89
N ILE A 110 18.74 14.96 10.77
CA ILE A 110 19.01 13.71 11.47
C ILE A 110 19.19 12.61 10.44
N PRO A 111 20.27 11.80 10.47
CA PRO A 111 20.52 10.74 9.49
C PRO A 111 19.62 9.52 9.73
N HIS A 112 18.32 9.76 9.89
CA HIS A 112 17.29 8.78 10.12
C HIS A 112 16.19 8.94 9.06
N CYS A 113 15.57 7.82 8.75
CA CYS A 113 14.53 7.65 7.76
C CYS A 113 13.22 7.38 8.48
N VAL A 114 12.11 7.78 7.85
CA VAL A 114 10.77 7.32 8.25
C VAL A 114 10.75 5.80 8.17
N ASP A 115 10.44 5.15 9.28
CA ASP A 115 10.55 3.71 9.46
C ASP A 115 9.31 3.17 10.18
N SER A 116 8.55 2.30 9.51
CA SER A 116 7.44 1.60 10.16
C SER A 116 7.09 0.29 9.47
N PRO A 117 6.70 -0.76 10.22
CA PRO A 117 5.95 -1.88 9.66
C PRO A 117 4.63 -1.40 9.07
N ALA A 118 4.09 -2.17 8.11
CA ALA A 118 2.82 -1.87 7.41
C ALA A 118 1.78 -3.00 7.51
N ASP A 119 2.04 -4.03 8.32
CA ASP A 119 1.04 -5.07 8.55
C ASP A 119 -0.08 -4.57 9.49
N HIS A 120 -1.17 -5.34 9.57
CA HIS A 120 -2.32 -5.00 10.41
C HIS A 120 -2.00 -4.89 11.91
N HIS A 121 -0.91 -5.47 12.41
CA HIS A 121 -0.47 -5.27 13.79
C HIS A 121 0.21 -3.91 14.01
N ALA A 122 0.59 -3.23 12.94
CA ALA A 122 1.12 -1.86 12.96
C ALA A 122 0.02 -0.79 13.00
N TYR A 123 -1.24 -1.15 12.71
CA TYR A 123 -2.33 -0.18 12.69
C TYR A 123 -2.51 0.52 14.03
N ASN A 124 -2.73 1.83 13.98
CA ASN A 124 -2.81 2.75 15.12
C ASN A 124 -1.52 2.87 15.94
N LYS A 125 -0.39 2.32 15.48
CA LYS A 125 0.91 2.54 16.12
C LYS A 125 1.60 3.76 15.51
N PRO A 126 2.34 4.55 16.32
CA PRO A 126 3.10 5.67 15.81
C PRO A 126 4.14 5.25 14.77
N VAL A 127 4.26 6.06 13.73
CA VAL A 127 5.36 5.99 12.77
C VAL A 127 6.64 6.45 13.47
N LYS A 128 7.73 5.71 13.29
CA LYS A 128 9.01 5.96 13.93
C LYS A 128 10.05 6.45 12.94
N MET A 129 11.21 6.79 13.47
CA MET A 129 12.41 7.06 12.69
C MET A 129 13.53 6.12 13.13
N TRP A 130 14.37 5.72 12.16
CA TRP A 130 15.50 4.82 12.39
C TRP A 130 16.65 5.16 11.45
N PRO A 131 17.93 4.85 11.77
CA PRO A 131 19.03 5.03 10.84
C PRO A 131 18.72 4.50 9.44
N CYS A 132 18.97 5.33 8.43
CA CYS A 132 18.72 4.97 7.04
C CYS A 132 19.61 3.81 6.60
N HIS A 133 19.04 2.73 6.06
CA HIS A 133 19.79 1.51 5.77
C HIS A 133 19.86 1.12 4.28
N ASN A 134 19.14 1.78 3.37
CA ASN A 134 19.14 1.51 1.92
C ASN A 134 18.71 0.07 1.53
N GLN A 135 17.98 -0.63 2.41
CA GLN A 135 17.55 -2.02 2.16
C GLN A 135 16.08 -2.09 1.72
N GLY A 136 15.42 -0.93 1.56
CA GLY A 136 13.99 -0.87 1.30
C GLY A 136 13.21 -1.30 2.53
N GLY A 137 12.34 -2.31 2.39
CA GLY A 137 11.61 -2.87 3.53
C GLY A 137 10.69 -1.85 4.21
N ASN A 138 10.80 -1.72 5.53
CA ASN A 138 10.07 -0.78 6.39
C ASN A 138 10.46 0.70 6.21
N GLN A 139 11.52 1.00 5.45
CA GLN A 139 11.93 2.37 5.11
C GLN A 139 11.58 2.75 3.66
N TYR A 140 10.95 1.86 2.88
CA TYR A 140 10.55 2.18 1.51
C TYR A 140 9.10 2.67 1.46
N TRP A 141 8.91 3.90 1.00
CA TRP A 141 7.61 4.56 0.91
C TRP A 141 7.25 4.91 -0.53
N LEU A 142 5.96 4.96 -0.82
CA LEU A 142 5.40 5.31 -2.13
C LEU A 142 4.37 6.43 -1.95
N MET A 143 4.46 7.52 -2.72
CA MET A 143 3.40 8.52 -2.74
C MET A 143 2.43 8.26 -3.89
N SER A 144 1.14 8.12 -3.59
CA SER A 144 0.09 8.07 -4.63
C SER A 144 -0.16 9.45 -5.24
N ASP A 145 -0.72 9.48 -6.44
CA ASP A 145 -1.17 10.72 -7.09
C ASP A 145 -2.29 11.44 -6.30
N ALA A 146 -3.06 10.69 -5.50
CA ALA A 146 -4.03 11.21 -4.54
C ALA A 146 -3.40 11.85 -3.28
N GLY A 147 -2.08 11.70 -3.08
CA GLY A 147 -1.34 12.27 -1.96
C GLY A 147 -1.27 11.40 -0.71
N GLU A 148 -1.47 10.09 -0.82
CA GLU A 148 -1.25 9.18 0.31
C GLU A 148 0.23 8.75 0.34
N ILE A 149 0.83 8.68 1.53
CA ILE A 149 2.15 8.08 1.74
C ILE A 149 1.95 6.63 2.16
N ARG A 150 2.30 5.70 1.28
CA ARG A 150 1.87 4.31 1.29
C ARG A 150 3.02 3.34 1.49
N ARG A 151 2.70 2.22 2.12
CA ARG A 151 3.45 0.97 2.12
C ARG A 151 2.46 -0.19 2.14
N ASP A 152 2.43 -1.00 1.08
CA ASP A 152 1.40 -2.02 0.87
C ASP A 152 -0.03 -1.44 0.97
N GLU A 153 -0.87 -1.99 1.86
CA GLU A 153 -2.24 -1.56 2.14
C GLU A 153 -2.32 -0.51 3.26
N ALA A 154 -1.19 -0.10 3.81
CA ALA A 154 -1.12 0.84 4.92
C ALA A 154 -0.58 2.21 4.50
N CYS A 155 -1.13 3.25 5.10
CA CYS A 155 -0.88 4.65 4.83
C CYS A 155 -0.47 5.38 6.11
N ILE A 156 0.36 6.41 5.96
CA ILE A 156 0.63 7.36 7.04
C ILE A 156 -0.61 8.22 7.25
N ASP A 157 -1.09 8.21 8.49
CA ASP A 157 -2.37 8.80 8.91
C ASP A 157 -2.15 9.79 10.07
N TYR A 158 -2.73 10.98 9.95
CA TYR A 158 -2.75 11.97 11.01
C TYR A 158 -4.13 12.58 11.21
N THR A 159 -4.74 12.30 12.36
CA THR A 159 -6.10 12.76 12.70
C THR A 159 -6.21 14.25 13.03
N GLY A 160 -5.11 15.01 12.93
CA GLY A 160 -5.05 16.44 13.28
C GLY A 160 -4.66 16.71 14.73
N SER A 161 -4.49 15.67 15.55
CA SER A 161 -3.99 15.76 16.92
C SER A 161 -3.26 14.47 17.32
N GLY A 162 -2.40 14.54 18.33
CA GLY A 162 -1.65 13.37 18.80
C GLY A 162 -0.52 12.94 17.84
N THR A 163 -0.37 11.64 17.62
CA THR A 163 0.74 11.04 16.87
C THR A 163 0.38 10.74 15.42
N VAL A 164 1.38 10.79 14.54
CA VAL A 164 1.28 10.26 13.18
C VAL A 164 1.38 8.74 13.24
N ASN A 165 0.38 8.04 12.72
CA ASN A 165 0.24 6.59 12.86
C ASN A 165 0.18 5.87 11.51
N MET A 166 0.38 4.56 11.53
CA MET A 166 0.01 3.70 10.40
C MET A 166 -1.46 3.34 10.47
N TYR A 167 -2.16 3.40 9.34
CA TYR A 167 -3.54 2.95 9.23
C TYR A 167 -3.83 2.35 7.85
N MET A 168 -4.94 1.65 7.67
CA MET A 168 -5.33 1.13 6.36
C MET A 168 -5.56 2.29 5.39
N CYS A 169 -4.99 2.21 4.18
CA CYS A 169 -5.24 3.16 3.12
C CYS A 169 -6.72 3.10 2.71
N HIS A 170 -7.42 4.24 2.76
CA HIS A 170 -8.85 4.28 2.46
C HIS A 170 -9.19 5.13 1.23
N GLY A 171 -8.25 5.87 0.63
CA GLY A 171 -8.49 6.63 -0.61
C GLY A 171 -9.48 7.80 -0.48
N GLN A 172 -9.92 8.12 0.74
CA GLN A 172 -10.89 9.21 1.00
C GLN A 172 -10.21 10.58 1.21
N GLY A 173 -8.88 10.63 1.14
CA GLY A 173 -8.11 11.82 1.48
C GLY A 173 -8.18 12.11 2.98
N GLY A 174 -8.48 13.37 3.34
CA GLY A 174 -8.63 13.74 4.75
C GLY A 174 -7.31 13.61 5.54
N ASN A 175 -7.36 12.84 6.62
CA ASN A 175 -6.26 12.51 7.54
C ASN A 175 -5.11 11.71 6.89
N GLN A 176 -5.30 11.17 5.68
CA GLN A 176 -4.25 10.48 4.92
C GLN A 176 -3.74 11.31 3.74
N LYS A 177 -4.12 12.60 3.64
CA LYS A 177 -3.74 13.45 2.52
C LYS A 177 -2.51 14.30 2.86
N TRP A 178 -1.42 13.99 2.17
CA TRP A 178 -0.12 14.63 2.29
C TRP A 178 0.28 15.31 0.99
N GLN A 179 1.17 16.29 1.10
CA GLN A 179 1.80 16.95 -0.03
C GLN A 179 3.28 17.16 0.25
N TYR A 180 4.14 16.54 -0.55
CA TYR A 180 5.56 16.86 -0.57
C TYR A 180 5.82 18.09 -1.43
N LYS A 181 6.48 19.09 -0.85
CA LYS A 181 6.76 20.39 -1.46
C LYS A 181 8.18 20.42 -2.04
N GLU A 182 8.41 21.28 -3.02
CA GLU A 182 9.73 21.43 -3.66
C GLU A 182 10.83 21.86 -2.68
N ASN A 183 10.46 22.56 -1.61
CA ASN A 183 11.38 22.95 -0.54
C ASN A 183 11.68 21.83 0.47
N GLY A 184 11.16 20.62 0.28
CA GLY A 184 11.39 19.47 1.15
C GLY A 184 10.39 19.32 2.30
N LEU A 185 9.41 20.20 2.45
CA LEU A 185 8.37 20.07 3.47
C LEU A 185 7.36 18.97 3.10
N LEU A 186 6.99 18.15 4.10
CA LEU A 186 5.87 17.21 4.02
C LEU A 186 4.65 17.80 4.75
N LEU A 187 3.74 18.39 3.99
CA LEU A 187 2.54 19.06 4.50
C LEU A 187 1.39 18.06 4.65
N HIS A 188 0.78 18.00 5.84
CA HIS A 188 -0.53 17.39 6.02
C HIS A 188 -1.63 18.36 5.59
N VAL A 189 -2.41 17.98 4.57
CA VAL A 189 -3.27 18.91 3.83
C VAL A 189 -4.41 19.47 4.67
N ILE A 190 -4.97 18.68 5.59
CA ILE A 190 -6.11 19.11 6.41
C ILE A 190 -5.67 19.96 7.60
N SER A 191 -4.67 19.53 8.38
CA SER A 191 -4.23 20.28 9.57
C SER A 191 -3.35 21.49 9.24
N LYS A 192 -2.83 21.59 8.00
CA LYS A 192 -1.88 22.62 7.57
C LYS A 192 -0.56 22.61 8.35
N GLN A 193 -0.24 21.49 8.98
CA GLN A 193 1.02 21.28 9.69
C GLN A 193 1.99 20.46 8.85
N CYS A 194 3.27 20.59 9.14
CA CYS A 194 4.32 19.84 8.48
C CYS A 194 4.87 18.74 9.40
N MET A 195 5.27 17.64 8.76
CA MET A 195 5.97 16.54 9.41
C MET A 195 7.36 17.02 9.86
N GLU A 196 7.67 16.82 11.13
CA GLU A 196 8.96 17.18 11.74
C GLU A 196 9.54 15.99 12.48
N ALA A 197 10.85 15.75 12.34
CA ALA A 197 11.56 14.82 13.22
C ALA A 197 11.57 15.37 14.64
N ASN A 198 11.25 14.54 15.63
CA ASN A 198 11.34 14.94 17.03
C ASN A 198 12.80 15.22 17.43
N ALA A 199 13.00 15.88 18.57
CA ALA A 199 14.36 16.25 19.02
C ALA A 199 15.28 15.04 19.26
N ASN A 200 14.73 13.88 19.59
CA ASN A 200 15.47 12.64 19.83
C ASN A 200 15.86 11.91 18.54
N GLY A 201 15.22 12.24 17.41
CA GLY A 201 15.43 11.61 16.11
C GLY A 201 14.80 10.23 15.93
N ASP A 202 13.97 9.76 16.88
CA ASP A 202 13.37 8.42 16.88
C ASP A 202 11.87 8.41 16.52
N GLY A 203 11.27 9.59 16.33
CA GLY A 203 9.85 9.71 16.05
C GLY A 203 9.47 11.00 15.33
N ILE A 204 8.19 11.09 14.97
CA ILE A 204 7.62 12.19 14.19
C ILE A 204 6.68 13.02 15.06
N VAL A 205 6.74 14.33 14.90
CA VAL A 205 5.79 15.30 15.44
C VAL A 205 5.22 16.18 14.33
N MET A 206 4.11 16.86 14.62
CA MET A 206 3.45 17.78 13.68
C MET A 206 3.51 19.20 14.22
N SER A 207 4.02 20.13 13.43
CA SER A 207 4.26 21.52 13.83
C SER A 207 3.90 22.49 12.69
N SER A 208 3.86 23.79 12.99
CA SER A 208 3.69 24.82 11.95
C SER A 208 4.82 24.71 10.93
N CYS A 209 4.44 24.76 9.65
CA CYS A 209 5.38 24.63 8.55
C CYS A 209 6.39 25.79 8.52
N ASP A 210 7.67 25.48 8.64
CA ASP A 210 8.77 26.43 8.58
C ASP A 210 9.94 25.84 7.77
N PRO A 211 10.22 26.36 6.56
CA PRO A 211 11.29 25.84 5.71
C PRO A 211 12.70 26.17 6.23
N SER A 212 12.84 26.98 7.28
CA SER A 212 14.12 27.23 7.95
C SER A 212 14.49 26.17 8.99
N VAL A 213 13.54 25.29 9.35
CA VAL A 213 13.76 24.22 10.32
C VAL A 213 14.19 22.95 9.60
N ASP A 214 15.49 22.61 9.68
CA ASP A 214 16.05 21.43 8.99
C ASP A 214 15.39 20.10 9.39
N ARG A 215 14.85 19.97 10.62
CA ARG A 215 14.08 18.78 11.03
C ARG A 215 12.74 18.63 10.31
N GLN A 216 12.22 19.67 9.67
CA GLN A 216 11.03 19.61 8.81
C GLN A 216 11.37 19.35 7.34
N LEU A 217 12.66 19.36 6.98
CA LEU A 217 13.09 19.15 5.61
C LEU A 217 13.39 17.68 5.39
N TRP A 218 12.71 17.12 4.39
CA TRP A 218 12.82 15.73 4.00
C TRP A 218 13.37 15.62 2.58
N GLU A 219 14.26 14.67 2.36
CA GLU A 219 14.72 14.29 1.03
C GLU A 219 13.97 13.03 0.60
N TRP A 220 13.27 13.11 -0.52
CA TRP A 220 12.55 11.98 -1.08
C TRP A 220 12.65 11.96 -2.60
N LYS A 221 12.97 10.80 -3.16
CA LYS A 221 13.27 10.67 -4.57
C LYS A 221 11.98 10.73 -5.40
N LYS A 222 12.01 11.57 -6.44
CA LYS A 222 10.92 11.63 -7.44
C LYS A 222 10.75 10.27 -8.11
N GLY A 223 9.51 9.79 -8.12
CA GLY A 223 9.13 8.55 -8.75
C GLY A 223 9.19 8.65 -10.28
N LYS A 224 9.10 7.50 -10.97
CA LYS A 224 9.06 7.46 -12.43
C LYS A 224 7.76 8.04 -13.00
N GLY A 225 6.69 8.07 -12.19
CA GLY A 225 5.37 8.59 -12.55
C GLY A 225 4.68 7.74 -13.63
N LYS A 226 3.37 7.97 -13.81
CA LYS A 226 2.62 7.39 -14.93
C LYS A 226 3.31 7.75 -16.26
N LYS A 227 3.83 6.75 -16.97
CA LYS A 227 4.17 6.92 -18.39
C LYS A 227 2.84 7.06 -19.13
N HIS A 228 2.54 8.26 -19.60
CA HIS A 228 1.42 8.52 -20.51
C HIS A 228 1.64 7.83 -21.86
#